data_AF-A0A9D2I2S0-F1
#
_entry.id   AF-A0A9D2I2S0-F1
#
_cell.length_a   1.000
_cell.length_b   1.000
_cell.length_c   1.000
_cell.angle_alpha   90.00
_cell.angle_beta   90.00
_cell.angle_gamma   90.00
#
_symmetry.space_group_name_H-M   'P 1'
#
loop_
_entity.id
_entity.type
_entity.pdbx_description
1 polymer ?
#
loop_
_entity_poly.entity_id
_entity_poly.type
_entity_poly.pdbx_seq_one_letter_code
_entity_poly.pdbx_strand_id
1 'polypeptide(L)'
;MYTTSNYYQIDRSKWKTFHEESIPLISEQKIESLTSLNDKLSVEDVRDIYVPLVEMIDLYQKNYRKLRKMKSNFLGYPYEPAPLMIGVTGSVAVGKSTTARVLQTLLQKFYPDKNIAMMTT
;
A
#
# COMPACT_ATOMS: atom_id res chain seq x y z
N MET A 1 19.43 -1.77 24.33
CA MET A 1 20.22 -0.97 23.38
C MET A 1 19.27 -0.13 22.57
N TYR A 2 19.28 1.20 22.74
CA TYR A 2 18.42 2.12 22.00
C TYR A 2 19.04 2.39 20.62
N THR A 3 18.45 1.85 19.56
CA THR A 3 18.76 2.29 18.20
C THR A 3 18.14 3.67 18.00
N THR A 4 18.97 4.67 17.74
CA THR A 4 18.65 6.10 17.52
C THR A 4 17.90 6.39 16.21
N SER A 5 17.17 5.42 15.68
CA SER A 5 16.43 5.54 14.42
C SER A 5 14.94 5.35 14.66
N ASN A 6 14.12 6.33 14.27
CA ASN A 6 12.65 6.25 14.28
C ASN A 6 12.08 5.32 13.20
N TYR A 7 12.92 4.44 12.63
CA TYR A 7 12.59 3.58 11.51
C TYR A 7 12.97 2.13 11.81
N TYR A 8 12.12 1.21 11.36
CA TYR A 8 12.44 -0.21 11.31
C TYR A 8 13.22 -0.50 10.02
N GLN A 9 14.44 -1.01 10.15
CA GLN A 9 15.18 -1.55 9.01
C GLN A 9 14.82 -3.03 8.86
N ILE A 10 14.33 -3.40 7.68
CA ILE A 10 13.79 -4.73 7.41
C ILE A 10 14.35 -5.20 6.07
N ASP A 11 15.10 -6.30 6.11
CA ASP A 11 15.63 -6.91 4.89
C ASP A 11 14.52 -7.50 4.04
N ARG A 12 14.72 -7.54 2.72
CA ARG A 12 13.77 -8.10 1.76
C ARG A 12 13.33 -9.52 2.12
N SER A 13 14.26 -10.35 2.60
CA SER A 13 13.98 -11.74 3.01
C SER A 13 12.99 -11.85 4.15
N LYS A 14 12.97 -10.87 5.07
CA LYS A 14 12.03 -10.77 6.18
C LYS A 14 10.77 -10.01 5.78
N TRP A 15 10.89 -8.94 5.01
CA TRP A 15 9.76 -8.13 4.54
C TRP A 15 8.74 -8.98 3.78
N LYS A 16 9.22 -9.84 2.88
CA LYS A 16 8.35 -10.72 2.10
C LYS A 16 7.56 -11.72 2.93
N THR A 17 7.90 -11.96 4.20
CA THR A 17 7.16 -12.91 5.06
C THR A 17 6.03 -12.25 5.84
N PHE A 18 5.86 -10.93 5.75
CA PHE A 18 4.81 -10.22 6.49
C PHE A 18 3.43 -10.26 5.83
N HIS A 19 3.32 -10.77 4.61
CA HIS A 19 2.00 -11.00 4.04
C HIS A 19 1.29 -12.08 4.87
N GLU A 20 0.10 -11.76 5.39
CA GLU A 20 -0.74 -12.79 6.01
C GLU A 20 -1.35 -13.65 4.90
N GLU A 21 -1.42 -14.97 5.08
CA GLU A 21 -2.19 -15.87 4.20
C GLU A 21 -3.69 -15.48 4.11
N SER A 22 -4.15 -14.50 4.90
CA SER A 22 -5.53 -14.04 5.05
C SER A 22 -6.02 -13.11 3.94
N ILE A 23 -5.13 -12.46 3.18
CA ILE A 23 -5.54 -11.77 1.95
C ILE A 23 -5.61 -12.85 0.87
N PRO A 24 -6.76 -13.07 0.21
CA PRO A 24 -6.89 -14.13 -0.77
C PRO A 24 -5.76 -13.98 -1.77
N LEU A 25 -4.88 -15.00 -1.77
CA LEU A 25 -3.75 -15.11 -2.68
C LEU A 25 -4.21 -14.60 -4.03
N ILE A 26 -3.67 -13.45 -4.45
CA ILE A 26 -3.76 -13.13 -5.87
C ILE A 26 -3.10 -14.32 -6.53
N SER A 27 -3.90 -15.11 -7.26
CA SER A 27 -3.38 -16.26 -7.99
C SER A 27 -2.18 -15.80 -8.81
N GLU A 28 -1.17 -16.64 -8.99
CA GLU A 28 0.01 -16.28 -9.77
C GLU A 28 -0.39 -15.66 -11.12
N GLN A 29 -1.46 -16.16 -11.75
CA GLN A 29 -2.10 -15.61 -12.94
C GLN A 29 -2.51 -14.13 -12.82
N LYS A 30 -3.06 -13.72 -11.67
CA LYS A 30 -3.47 -12.34 -11.42
C LYS A 30 -2.26 -11.45 -11.09
N ILE A 31 -1.15 -12.01 -10.55
CA ILE A 31 0.16 -11.33 -10.45
C ILE A 31 0.82 -11.16 -11.82
N GLU A 32 0.80 -12.18 -12.68
CA GLU A 32 1.34 -12.11 -14.05
C GLU A 32 0.62 -11.03 -14.90
N SER A 33 -0.70 -10.92 -14.73
CA SER A 33 -1.48 -9.84 -15.37
C SER A 33 -1.17 -8.43 -14.83
N LEU A 34 -0.43 -8.31 -13.73
CA LEU A 34 0.04 -7.03 -13.19
C LEU A 34 1.39 -6.65 -13.79
N THR A 35 2.27 -7.63 -14.02
CA THR A 35 3.59 -7.42 -14.63
C THR A 35 3.50 -7.10 -16.12
N SER A 36 2.49 -7.61 -16.83
CA SER A 36 2.28 -7.30 -18.25
C SER A 36 1.94 -5.82 -18.52
N LEU A 37 1.56 -5.07 -17.49
CA LEU A 37 1.25 -3.63 -17.59
C LEU A 37 2.49 -2.74 -17.41
N ASN A 38 3.61 -3.32 -16.98
CA ASN A 38 4.80 -2.56 -16.63
C ASN A 38 6.06 -3.39 -16.91
N ASP A 39 6.64 -3.21 -18.10
CA ASP A 39 7.79 -3.96 -18.65
C ASP A 39 9.05 -4.01 -17.78
N LYS A 40 9.08 -3.26 -16.66
CA LYS A 40 10.24 -3.18 -15.74
C LYS A 40 10.01 -3.85 -14.39
N LEU A 41 8.83 -4.40 -14.12
CA LEU A 41 8.50 -4.98 -12.82
C LEU A 41 8.38 -6.51 -12.91
N SER A 42 9.17 -7.23 -12.10
CA SER A 42 9.09 -8.69 -12.04
C SER A 42 7.95 -9.16 -11.14
N VAL A 43 7.49 -10.40 -11.37
CA VAL A 43 6.44 -11.04 -10.56
C VAL A 43 6.92 -11.19 -9.12
N GLU A 44 8.20 -11.48 -8.94
CA GLU A 44 8.86 -11.60 -7.64
C GLU A 44 8.86 -10.26 -6.89
N ASP A 45 9.09 -9.13 -7.57
CA ASP A 45 9.05 -7.82 -6.91
C ASP A 45 7.64 -7.45 -6.48
N VAL A 46 6.62 -7.74 -7.30
CA VAL A 46 5.22 -7.55 -6.90
C VAL A 46 4.92 -8.34 -5.63
N ARG A 47 5.24 -9.64 -5.63
CA ARG A 47 4.97 -10.55 -4.53
C ARG A 47 5.75 -10.20 -3.27
N ASP A 48 7.07 -10.02 -3.38
CA ASP A 48 7.95 -9.89 -2.23
C ASP A 48 7.89 -8.49 -1.61
N ILE A 49 7.67 -7.44 -2.42
CA ILE A 49 7.78 -6.05 -1.97
C ILE A 49 6.41 -5.39 -1.88
N TYR A 50 5.64 -5.42 -2.97
CA TYR A 50 4.44 -4.59 -3.08
C TYR A 50 3.23 -5.22 -2.41
N VAL A 51 3.09 -6.55 -2.37
CA VAL A 51 1.98 -7.19 -1.64
C VAL A 51 2.03 -6.84 -0.15
N PRO A 52 3.12 -7.07 0.60
CA PRO A 52 3.20 -6.64 2.01
C PRO A 52 2.97 -5.14 2.20
N LEU A 53 3.43 -4.30 1.26
CA LEU A 53 3.19 -2.85 1.31
C LEU A 53 1.69 -2.50 1.18
N VAL A 54 0.97 -3.18 0.31
CA VAL A 54 -0.49 -3.01 0.14
C VAL A 54 -1.23 -3.42 1.41
N GLU A 55 -0.82 -4.50 2.08
CA GLU A 55 -1.41 -4.91 3.36
C GLU A 55 -1.17 -3.87 4.45
N MET A 56 0.06 -3.36 4.52
CA MET A 56 0.42 -2.30 5.45
C MET A 56 -0.41 -1.04 5.21
N ILE A 57 -0.62 -0.64 3.95
CA ILE A 57 -1.49 0.50 3.60
C ILE A 57 -2.93 0.27 4.06
N ASP A 58 -3.47 -0.93 3.90
CA ASP A 58 -4.82 -1.25 4.36
C ASP A 58 -4.93 -1.25 5.89
N LEU A 59 -3.91 -1.74 6.59
CA LEU A 59 -3.79 -1.61 8.05
C LEU A 59 -3.83 -0.14 8.47
N TYR A 60 -3.06 0.74 7.82
CA TYR A 60 -3.11 2.18 8.08
C TYR A 60 -4.49 2.77 7.80
N GLN A 61 -5.12 2.38 6.69
CA GLN A 61 -6.45 2.87 6.33
C GLN A 61 -7.51 2.49 7.37
N LYS A 62 -7.52 1.23 7.81
CA LYS A 62 -8.43 0.71 8.84
C LYS A 62 -8.26 1.48 10.16
N ASN A 63 -7.02 1.65 10.61
CA ASN A 63 -6.70 2.36 11.84
C ASN A 63 -7.03 3.85 11.76
N TYR A 64 -6.73 4.51 10.63
CA TYR A 64 -7.08 5.91 10.40
C TYR A 64 -8.59 6.13 10.46
N ARG A 65 -9.39 5.27 9.83
CA ARG A 65 -10.86 5.33 9.89
C ARG A 65 -11.38 5.14 11.32
N LYS A 66 -10.84 4.17 12.05
CA LYS A 66 -11.20 3.91 13.45
C LYS A 66 -10.92 5.13 14.32
N LEU A 67 -9.71 5.70 14.23
CA LEU A 67 -9.32 6.88 14.98
C LEU A 67 -10.24 8.08 14.66
N ARG A 68 -10.55 8.32 13.38
CA ARG A 68 -11.46 9.41 13.00
C ARG A 68 -12.86 9.23 13.55
N LYS A 69 -13.40 8.02 13.51
CA LYS A 69 -14.71 7.72 14.11
C LYS A 69 -14.71 7.97 15.62
N MET A 70 -13.69 7.51 16.33
CA MET A 70 -13.53 7.76 17.77
C MET A 70 -13.44 9.25 18.08
N LYS A 71 -12.65 10.00 17.31
CA LYS A 71 -12.50 11.45 17.47
C LYS A 71 -13.81 12.21 17.20
N SER A 72 -14.55 11.86 16.14
CA SER A 72 -15.86 12.44 15.85
C SER A 72 -16.84 12.22 17.01
N ASN A 73 -16.91 10.99 17.52
CA ASN A 73 -17.77 10.66 18.66
C ASN A 73 -17.39 11.44 19.92
N PHE A 74 -16.09 11.53 20.23
CA PHE A 74 -15.60 12.27 21.39
C PHE A 74 -15.94 13.76 21.32
N LEU A 75 -15.85 14.36 20.13
CA LEU A 75 -16.12 15.78 19.92
C LEU A 75 -17.62 16.10 19.69
N GLY A 76 -18.48 15.09 19.58
CA GLY A 76 -19.91 15.28 19.29
C GLY A 76 -20.22 15.73 17.86
N TYR A 77 -19.31 15.52 16.91
CA TYR A 77 -19.52 15.84 15.49
C TYR A 77 -19.93 14.60 14.68
N PRO A 78 -20.70 14.77 13.59
CA PRO A 78 -20.95 13.68 12.66
C PRO A 78 -19.64 13.16 12.05
N TYR A 79 -19.58 11.85 11.82
CA TYR A 79 -18.45 11.25 11.13
C TYR A 79 -18.54 11.47 9.63
N GLU A 80 -17.53 12.12 9.06
CA GLU A 80 -17.40 12.30 7.61
C GLU A 80 -16.22 11.47 7.06
N PRO A 81 -16.45 10.48 6.19
CA PRO A 81 -15.37 9.77 5.52
C PRO A 81 -14.47 10.73 4.75
N ALA A 82 -13.16 10.51 4.81
CA ALA A 82 -12.17 11.27 4.04
C ALA A 82 -11.20 10.29 3.38
N PRO A 83 -10.66 10.62 2.20
CA PRO A 83 -9.70 9.77 1.51
C PRO A 83 -8.41 9.63 2.31
N LEU A 84 -7.76 8.47 2.19
CA LEU A 84 -6.37 8.29 2.60
C LEU A 84 -5.47 8.82 1.48
N MET A 85 -4.64 9.82 1.80
CA MET A 85 -3.66 10.37 0.86
C MET A 85 -2.31 9.69 1.05
N ILE A 86 -1.72 9.19 -0.05
CA ILE A 86 -0.40 8.54 -0.05
C ILE A 86 0.52 9.35 -0.96
N GLY A 87 1.54 9.97 -0.39
CA GLY A 87 2.55 10.72 -1.14
C GLY A 87 3.72 9.82 -1.54
N VAL A 88 3.99 9.68 -2.83
CA VAL A 88 5.19 8.98 -3.36
C VAL A 88 6.22 10.02 -3.75
N THR A 89 7.31 10.11 -2.99
CA THR A 89 8.37 11.12 -3.14
C THR A 89 9.74 10.48 -3.42
N GLY A 90 10.74 11.28 -3.79
CA GLY A 90 12.07 10.84 -4.21
C GLY A 90 12.71 11.72 -5.28
N SER A 91 14.00 11.50 -5.56
CA SER A 91 14.77 12.27 -6.55
C SER A 91 14.27 12.09 -7.99
N VAL A 92 14.73 12.92 -8.93
CA VAL A 92 14.41 12.79 -10.36
C VAL A 92 14.93 11.45 -10.89
N ALA A 93 14.18 10.83 -11.80
CA ALA A 93 14.50 9.55 -12.44
C ALA A 93 14.55 8.28 -11.54
N VAL A 94 14.30 8.38 -10.23
CA VAL A 94 14.31 7.21 -9.30
C VAL A 94 13.12 6.25 -9.44
N GLY A 95 12.18 6.53 -10.36
CA GLY A 95 11.05 5.63 -10.61
C GLY A 95 9.77 5.91 -9.81
N LYS A 96 9.59 7.10 -9.21
CA LYS A 96 8.37 7.47 -8.47
C LYS A 96 7.06 7.17 -9.21
N SER A 97 6.97 7.60 -10.47
CA SER A 97 5.77 7.39 -11.29
C SER A 97 5.52 5.92 -11.58
N THR A 98 6.59 5.13 -11.70
CA THR A 98 6.51 3.67 -11.84
C THR A 98 5.91 3.07 -10.56
N THR A 99 6.48 3.38 -9.40
CA THR A 99 5.98 2.90 -8.10
C THR A 99 4.53 3.32 -7.85
N ALA A 100 4.17 4.56 -8.14
CA ALA A 100 2.81 5.06 -7.96
C ALA A 100 1.78 4.32 -8.85
N ARG A 101 2.11 4.07 -10.12
CA ARG A 101 1.23 3.31 -11.05
C ARG A 101 1.08 1.85 -10.62
N VAL A 102 2.17 1.22 -10.19
CA VAL A 102 2.13 -0.15 -9.66
C VAL A 102 1.22 -0.21 -8.45
N LEU A 103 1.44 0.68 -7.48
CA LEU A 103 0.64 0.71 -6.26
C LEU A 103 -0.85 1.01 -6.56
N GLN A 104 -1.15 1.94 -7.45
CA GLN A 104 -2.51 2.23 -7.90
C GLN A 104 -3.18 0.97 -8.46
N THR A 105 -2.52 0.28 -9.38
CA THR A 105 -3.04 -0.92 -10.05
C THR A 105 -3.29 -2.04 -9.04
N LEU A 106 -2.34 -2.26 -8.13
CA LEU A 106 -2.47 -3.27 -7.07
C LEU A 106 -3.63 -2.95 -6.15
N LEU A 107 -3.72 -1.72 -5.64
CA LEU A 107 -4.81 -1.32 -4.75
C LEU A 107 -6.19 -1.48 -5.40
N GLN A 108 -6.32 -1.17 -6.69
CA GLN A 108 -7.57 -1.40 -7.44
C GLN A 108 -7.91 -2.89 -7.55
N LYS A 109 -6.92 -3.75 -7.80
CA LYS A 109 -7.15 -5.21 -7.92
C LYS A 109 -7.41 -5.91 -6.59
N PHE A 110 -6.77 -5.46 -5.50
CA PHE A 110 -6.95 -5.99 -4.15
C PHE A 110 -8.23 -5.48 -3.49
N TYR A 111 -8.63 -4.24 -3.81
CA TYR A 111 -9.80 -3.59 -3.22
C TYR A 111 -10.72 -3.03 -4.32
N PRO A 112 -11.43 -3.89 -5.07
CA PRO A 112 -12.27 -3.47 -6.20
C PRO A 112 -13.40 -2.53 -5.78
N ASP A 113 -13.85 -2.61 -4.52
CA ASP A 113 -14.91 -1.74 -3.97
C ASP A 113 -14.40 -0.36 -3.53
N LYS A 114 -13.08 -0.09 -3.61
CA LYS A 114 -12.49 1.19 -3.23
C LYS A 114 -12.21 2.06 -4.45
N ASN A 115 -12.55 3.35 -4.35
CA ASN A 115 -12.16 4.35 -5.33
C ASN A 115 -10.68 4.74 -5.13
N ILE A 116 -9.83 4.37 -6.08
CA ILE A 116 -8.40 4.70 -6.09
C ILE A 116 -8.12 5.67 -7.24
N ALA A 117 -7.63 6.87 -6.92
CA ALA A 117 -7.21 7.89 -7.88
C ALA A 117 -5.73 8.22 -7.69
N MET A 118 -5.04 8.60 -8.78
CA MET A 118 -3.66 9.07 -8.77
C MET A 118 -3.61 10.48 -9.35
N MET A 119 -2.84 11.36 -8.72
CA MET A 119 -2.53 12.70 -9.21
C MET A 119 -1.00 12.86 -9.25
N THR A 120 -0.51 13.53 -10.28
CA THR A 120 0.91 13.87 -10.43
C THR A 120 1.08 15.37 -10.35
N THR A 121 2.12 15.82 -9.66
CA THR A 121 2.58 17.23 -9.62
C THR A 121 3.71 17.45 -10.62
#